data_AF-A0A1M5RMQ2-F1
#
_entry.id   AF-A0A1M5RMQ2-F1
#
_cell.length_a   1.000
_cell.length_b   1.000
_cell.length_c   1.000
_cell.angle_alpha   90.00
_cell.angle_beta   90.00
_cell.angle_gamma   90.00
#
_symmetry.space_group_name_H-M   'P 1'
#
loop_
_entity.id
_entity.type
_entity.pdbx_description
1 polymer ?
#
loop_
_entity_poly.entity_id
_entity_poly.type
_entity_poly.pdbx_seq_one_letter_code
_entity_poly.pdbx_strand_id
1 'polypeptide(L)'
;MLCKIQRNLGEEYLSDTCALYPRHLVKIDGRHERSLTMSCPEAARLALLNPDGMAFENIEEDAGIRIKLHSIFDTEGHLYLNKPQRYFWDIRLFSLSLLQNRSYDLGERLIILGIVYKKIVELQNEGRTHDIPAMLESMHNLILSGAFKEELEKIPSQSHIQMRLAKELTDERVLQGINSSRYLECLKETLLGLGYVEGASLEEIAANYEASCRDYLKPYLEEKGYILENYLVNEYFREMMPFGRYKSIWDSYVFLCVIYSMVKLHLIGMAGHHKGLNDDMALKLIQSFSKTVLHNTNYIQHIIKLLQDNSFDTLAYMAILVKN
;
A
#
# COMPACT_ATOMS: atom_id res chain seq x y z
N MET A 1 -19.56 -3.43 18.63
CA MET A 1 -19.87 -4.49 19.61
C MET A 1 -18.61 -4.71 20.45
N LEU A 2 -18.71 -4.63 21.79
CA LEU A 2 -17.55 -4.78 22.69
C LEU A 2 -17.26 -6.27 22.95
N CYS A 3 -16.00 -6.62 23.21
CA CYS A 3 -15.64 -8.00 23.55
C CYS A 3 -16.14 -8.36 24.96
N LYS A 4 -16.26 -9.66 25.26
CA LYS A 4 -16.78 -10.14 26.56
C LYS A 4 -15.98 -9.60 27.76
N ILE A 5 -14.65 -9.45 27.61
CA ILE A 5 -13.78 -8.90 28.64
C ILE A 5 -14.18 -7.45 28.93
N GLN A 6 -14.17 -6.58 27.92
CA GLN A 6 -14.53 -5.17 28.11
C GLN A 6 -15.95 -4.99 28.65
N ARG A 7 -16.91 -5.78 28.14
CA ARG A 7 -18.31 -5.69 28.56
C ARG A 7 -18.53 -6.10 30.02
N ASN A 8 -17.83 -7.14 30.47
CA ASN A 8 -18.07 -7.72 31.80
C ASN A 8 -17.12 -7.19 32.87
N LEU A 9 -15.90 -6.78 32.50
CA LEU A 9 -14.83 -6.43 33.43
C LEU A 9 -14.36 -4.98 33.30
N GLY A 10 -14.63 -4.30 32.19
CA GLY A 10 -14.10 -2.95 31.92
C GLY A 10 -12.91 -2.95 30.95
N GLU A 11 -12.56 -1.77 30.46
CA GLU A 11 -11.49 -1.58 29.46
C GLU A 11 -10.09 -1.74 30.05
N GLU A 12 -9.93 -1.49 31.35
CA GLU A 12 -8.71 -1.63 32.13
C GLU A 12 -8.21 -3.09 32.17
N TYR A 13 -9.11 -4.07 31.95
CA TYR A 13 -8.78 -5.49 31.88
C TYR A 13 -8.38 -5.96 30.47
N LEU A 14 -8.36 -5.07 29.48
CA LEU A 14 -7.92 -5.41 28.14
C LEU A 14 -6.39 -5.60 28.10
N SER A 15 -5.94 -6.61 27.35
CA SER A 15 -4.52 -6.75 27.01
C SER A 15 -4.05 -5.56 26.16
N ASP A 16 -2.73 -5.34 26.06
CA ASP A 16 -2.20 -4.21 25.28
C ASP A 16 -2.69 -4.27 23.84
N THR A 17 -2.77 -5.49 23.27
CA THR A 17 -3.25 -5.70 21.91
C THR A 17 -4.68 -5.20 21.74
N CYS A 18 -5.60 -5.54 22.65
CA CYS A 18 -6.99 -5.14 22.54
C CYS A 18 -7.23 -3.67 22.88
N ALA A 19 -6.50 -3.13 23.87
CA ALA A 19 -6.66 -1.74 24.30
C ALA A 19 -6.07 -0.74 23.30
N LEU A 20 -4.97 -1.12 22.64
CA LEU A 20 -4.25 -0.23 21.74
C LEU A 20 -4.71 -0.37 20.29
N TYR A 21 -5.22 -1.52 19.87
CA TYR A 21 -5.79 -1.68 18.53
C TYR A 21 -6.88 -0.63 18.27
N PRO A 22 -6.88 0.06 17.11
CA PRO A 22 -6.06 -0.19 15.90
C PRO A 22 -4.79 0.67 15.79
N ARG A 23 -4.32 1.25 16.89
CA ARG A 23 -3.18 2.18 16.93
C ARG A 23 -1.86 1.41 16.88
N HIS A 24 -0.97 1.88 16.03
CA HIS A 24 0.41 1.47 15.94
C HIS A 24 1.29 2.64 16.39
N LEU A 25 2.29 2.33 17.21
CA LEU A 25 3.15 3.34 17.83
C LEU A 25 4.61 2.97 17.61
N VAL A 26 5.34 3.85 16.96
CA VAL A 26 6.78 3.72 16.74
C VAL A 26 7.51 4.91 17.35
N LYS A 27 8.80 4.74 17.66
CA LYS A 27 9.64 5.83 18.14
C LYS A 27 10.77 6.09 17.14
N ILE A 28 10.84 7.30 16.58
CA ILE A 28 11.87 7.69 15.61
C ILE A 28 12.58 8.94 16.11
N ASP A 29 13.90 8.89 16.25
CA ASP A 29 14.74 10.01 16.70
C ASP A 29 14.20 10.70 17.97
N GLY A 30 13.78 9.88 18.94
CA GLY A 30 13.20 10.34 20.20
C GLY A 30 11.72 10.70 20.17
N ARG A 31 11.10 10.83 18.98
CA ARG A 31 9.70 11.22 18.80
C ARG A 31 8.77 10.01 18.68
N HIS A 32 7.59 10.10 19.29
CA HIS A 32 6.54 9.10 19.15
C HIS A 32 5.69 9.40 17.92
N GLU A 33 5.48 8.38 17.08
CA GLU A 33 4.62 8.48 15.90
C GLU A 33 3.50 7.45 15.98
N ARG A 34 2.26 7.91 15.77
CA ARG A 34 1.05 7.09 15.82
C ARG A 34 0.42 6.98 14.45
N SER A 35 0.05 5.76 14.09
CA SER A 35 -0.72 5.44 12.87
C SER A 35 -1.84 4.45 13.20
N LEU A 36 -2.77 4.27 12.26
CA LEU A 36 -3.89 3.33 12.42
C LEU A 36 -3.79 2.20 11.39
N THR A 37 -4.17 0.99 11.78
CA THR A 37 -4.39 -0.09 10.80
C THR A 37 -5.78 0.03 10.16
N MET A 38 -5.82 -0.08 8.83
CA MET A 38 -7.06 -0.04 8.04
C MET A 38 -7.96 -1.27 8.25
N SER A 39 -7.50 -2.26 9.01
CA SER A 39 -8.33 -3.39 9.45
C SER A 39 -9.45 -2.99 10.44
N CYS A 40 -9.43 -1.78 11.00
CA CYS A 40 -10.55 -1.22 11.76
C CYS A 40 -11.51 -0.44 10.86
N PRO A 41 -12.83 -0.75 10.85
CA PRO A 41 -13.80 -0.04 10.03
C PRO A 41 -13.83 1.48 10.25
N GLU A 42 -13.73 1.93 11.50
CA GLU A 42 -13.79 3.37 11.80
C GLU A 42 -12.49 4.08 11.41
N ALA A 43 -11.35 3.44 11.62
CA ALA A 43 -10.07 3.98 11.15
C ALA A 43 -10.06 4.09 9.62
N ALA A 44 -10.52 3.05 8.91
CA ALA A 44 -10.62 3.06 7.46
C ALA A 44 -11.56 4.16 6.95
N ARG A 45 -12.74 4.32 7.58
CA ARG A 45 -13.70 5.36 7.20
C ARG A 45 -13.11 6.76 7.35
N LEU A 46 -12.47 7.05 8.49
CA LEU A 46 -11.89 8.37 8.76
C LEU A 46 -10.67 8.67 7.90
N ALA A 47 -9.77 7.69 7.75
CA ALA A 47 -8.50 7.90 7.06
C ALA A 47 -8.65 7.90 5.54
N LEU A 48 -9.55 7.08 4.98
CA LEU A 48 -9.63 6.89 3.53
C LEU A 48 -10.58 7.87 2.86
N LEU A 49 -11.65 8.32 3.54
CA LEU A 49 -12.67 9.21 2.96
C LEU A 49 -12.33 10.71 3.06
N ASN A 50 -11.12 11.10 3.49
CA ASN A 50 -10.71 12.50 3.51
C ASN A 50 -10.09 12.92 2.16
N PRO A 51 -10.73 13.81 1.37
CA PRO A 51 -10.20 14.23 0.08
C PRO A 51 -8.97 15.14 0.18
N ASP A 52 -8.67 15.72 1.34
CA ASP A 52 -7.59 16.69 1.52
C ASP A 52 -6.19 16.04 1.67
N GLY A 53 -6.13 14.71 1.70
CA GLY A 53 -4.90 13.95 1.89
C GLY A 53 -4.52 13.79 3.37
N MET A 54 -3.39 13.12 3.62
CA MET A 54 -2.88 12.88 4.97
C MET A 54 -1.74 13.83 5.30
N ALA A 55 -1.82 14.44 6.48
CA ALA A 55 -0.82 15.34 7.02
C ALA A 55 -0.34 14.88 8.39
N PHE A 56 0.87 15.29 8.76
CA PHE A 56 1.38 15.10 10.11
C PHE A 56 0.72 16.08 11.08
N GLU A 57 0.20 15.56 12.18
CA GLU A 57 -0.25 16.34 13.32
C GLU A 57 0.72 16.14 14.48
N ASN A 58 1.25 17.24 15.02
CA ASN A 58 2.08 17.20 16.23
C ASN A 58 1.19 17.57 17.41
N ILE A 59 1.01 16.61 18.32
CA ILE A 59 0.22 16.80 19.54
C ILE A 59 1.06 16.45 20.76
N GLU A 60 0.80 17.13 21.87
CA GLU A 60 1.31 16.73 23.18
C GLU A 60 0.39 15.65 23.76
N GLU A 61 0.98 14.59 24.30
CA GLU A 61 0.25 13.48 24.91
C GLU A 61 0.60 13.37 26.40
N ASP A 62 -0.40 13.00 27.21
CA ASP A 62 -0.22 12.77 28.64
C ASP A 62 0.73 11.58 28.88
N ALA A 63 1.65 11.75 29.84
CA ALA A 63 2.60 10.72 30.26
C ALA A 63 1.91 9.46 30.85
N GLY A 64 0.66 9.57 31.32
CA GLY A 64 -0.12 8.47 31.89
C GLY A 64 -0.75 7.52 30.86
N ILE A 65 -0.61 7.79 29.55
CA ILE A 65 -1.23 6.96 28.51
C ILE A 65 -0.51 5.62 28.40
N ARG A 66 -1.30 4.54 28.25
CA ARG A 66 -0.77 3.20 27.96
C ARG A 66 0.01 3.22 26.65
N ILE A 67 1.32 3.01 26.73
CA ILE A 67 2.24 3.02 25.59
C ILE A 67 2.81 1.61 25.37
N LYS A 68 2.69 1.12 24.13
CA LYS A 68 3.42 -0.06 23.66
C LYS A 68 4.12 0.28 22.35
N LEU A 69 5.44 0.38 22.41
CA LEU A 69 6.27 0.62 21.22
C LEU A 69 6.31 -0.65 20.38
N HIS A 70 6.09 -0.49 19.07
CA HIS A 70 6.22 -1.56 18.09
C HIS A 70 7.64 -1.61 17.53
N SER A 71 8.29 -0.46 17.37
CA SER A 71 9.69 -0.34 16.96
C SER A 71 10.32 0.96 17.43
N ILE A 72 11.65 0.97 17.50
CA ILE A 72 12.49 2.13 17.78
C ILE A 72 13.50 2.24 16.65
N PHE A 73 13.65 3.43 16.09
CA PHE A 73 14.59 3.73 15.03
C PHE A 73 15.32 5.03 15.34
N ASP A 74 16.64 5.00 15.24
CA ASP A 74 17.54 6.14 15.49
C ASP A 74 18.40 6.32 14.25
N THR A 75 18.08 7.34 13.46
CA THR A 75 18.76 7.67 12.21
C THR A 75 20.21 8.13 12.46
N GLU A 76 20.47 8.63 13.66
CA GLU A 76 21.77 9.12 14.09
C GLU A 76 22.70 8.02 14.62
N GLY A 77 22.18 6.80 14.77
CA GLY A 77 22.94 5.65 15.24
C GLY A 77 24.16 5.33 14.37
N HIS A 78 25.29 5.01 15.01
CA HIS A 78 26.57 4.72 14.33
C HIS A 78 26.48 3.63 13.25
N LEU A 79 25.53 2.70 13.36
CA LEU A 79 25.27 1.64 12.38
C LEU A 79 24.85 2.18 10.99
N TYR A 80 24.38 3.42 10.92
CA TYR A 80 23.80 4.01 9.71
C TYR A 80 24.67 5.08 9.05
N LEU A 81 25.85 5.40 9.59
CA LEU A 81 26.69 6.54 9.15
C LEU A 81 26.85 6.66 7.61
N ASN A 82 27.01 5.53 6.92
CA ASN A 82 27.17 5.46 5.46
C ASN A 82 26.05 4.67 4.78
N LYS A 83 24.85 4.65 5.37
CA LYS A 83 23.69 3.89 4.88
C LYS A 83 22.53 4.82 4.56
N PRO A 84 21.61 4.45 3.63
CA PRO A 84 20.44 5.27 3.30
C PRO A 84 19.56 5.63 4.50
N GLN A 85 19.55 4.81 5.55
CA GLN A 85 18.86 5.04 6.82
C GLN A 85 19.21 6.39 7.47
N ARG A 86 20.44 6.90 7.24
CA ARG A 86 20.88 8.22 7.70
C ARG A 86 20.05 9.35 7.12
N TYR A 87 19.48 9.15 5.93
CA TYR A 87 18.68 10.11 5.17
C TYR A 87 17.18 9.76 5.22
N PHE A 88 16.73 9.12 6.30
CA PHE A 88 15.36 8.64 6.44
C PHE A 88 14.32 9.73 6.20
N TRP A 89 14.50 10.90 6.82
CA TRP A 89 13.54 11.99 6.72
C TRP A 89 13.45 12.53 5.29
N ASP A 90 14.58 12.73 4.62
CA ASP A 90 14.61 13.17 3.22
C ASP A 90 13.87 12.19 2.31
N ILE A 91 14.19 10.88 2.43
CA ILE A 91 13.58 9.82 1.62
C ILE A 91 12.07 9.73 1.90
N ARG A 92 11.69 9.70 3.18
CA ARG A 92 10.29 9.54 3.60
C ARG A 92 9.42 10.72 3.19
N LEU A 93 9.89 11.95 3.43
CA LEU A 93 9.14 13.16 3.05
C LEU A 93 8.99 13.26 1.53
N PHE A 94 10.06 12.95 0.79
CA PHE A 94 10.00 12.86 -0.67
C PHE A 94 8.95 11.83 -1.12
N SER A 95 9.00 10.61 -0.60
CA SER A 95 8.08 9.53 -0.99
C SER A 95 6.62 9.84 -0.66
N LEU A 96 6.33 10.38 0.53
CA LEU A 96 4.98 10.77 0.93
C LEU A 96 4.44 11.92 0.07
N SER A 97 5.29 12.89 -0.27
CA SER A 97 4.95 13.98 -1.20
C SER A 97 4.64 13.43 -2.60
N LEU A 98 5.46 12.50 -3.10
CA LEU A 98 5.25 11.84 -4.40
C LEU A 98 3.94 11.04 -4.43
N LEU A 99 3.66 10.24 -3.40
CA LEU A 99 2.43 9.44 -3.33
C LEU A 99 1.17 10.31 -3.34
N GLN A 100 1.24 11.52 -2.79
CA GLN A 100 0.14 12.49 -2.74
C GLN A 100 0.15 13.48 -3.93
N ASN A 101 1.07 13.36 -4.89
CA ASN A 101 1.15 14.28 -6.03
C ASN A 101 0.10 13.97 -7.10
N ARG A 102 -1.05 14.66 -7.03
CA ARG A 102 -2.18 14.49 -7.95
C ARG A 102 -1.96 14.97 -9.38
N SER A 103 -0.77 15.48 -9.72
CA SER A 103 -0.39 15.80 -11.10
C SER A 103 -0.05 14.56 -11.94
N TYR A 104 0.08 13.40 -11.30
CA TYR A 104 0.33 12.08 -11.89
C TYR A 104 -0.76 11.11 -11.43
N ASP A 105 -1.05 10.10 -12.24
CA ASP A 105 -1.93 9.01 -11.78
C ASP A 105 -1.22 8.19 -10.67
N LEU A 106 -1.99 7.46 -9.85
CA LEU A 106 -1.41 6.76 -8.69
C LEU A 106 -0.42 5.66 -9.09
N GLY A 107 -0.64 5.00 -10.24
CA GLY A 107 0.30 4.00 -10.78
C GLY A 107 1.60 4.64 -11.24
N GLU A 108 1.55 5.79 -11.89
CA GLU A 108 2.70 6.60 -12.26
C GLU A 108 3.53 7.03 -11.05
N ARG A 109 2.88 7.47 -9.97
CA ARG A 109 3.56 7.81 -8.71
C ARG A 109 4.34 6.61 -8.15
N LEU A 110 3.77 5.41 -8.21
CA LEU A 110 4.45 4.18 -7.82
C LEU A 110 5.63 3.86 -8.74
N ILE A 111 5.50 4.02 -10.06
CA ILE A 111 6.61 3.82 -11.00
C ILE A 111 7.77 4.77 -10.71
N ILE A 112 7.48 6.06 -10.51
CA ILE A 112 8.48 7.06 -10.15
C ILE A 112 9.15 6.68 -8.81
N LEU A 113 8.37 6.24 -7.82
CA LEU A 113 8.91 5.78 -6.54
C LEU A 113 9.90 4.62 -6.72
N GLY A 114 9.58 3.66 -7.59
CA GLY A 114 10.48 2.57 -7.96
C GLY A 114 11.78 3.06 -8.60
N ILE A 115 11.72 4.04 -9.50
CA ILE A 115 12.91 4.66 -10.12
C ILE A 115 13.80 5.31 -9.05
N VAL A 116 13.19 6.09 -8.14
CA VAL A 116 13.91 6.76 -7.05
C VAL A 116 14.58 5.73 -6.14
N TYR A 117 13.89 4.66 -5.78
CA TYR A 117 14.44 3.63 -4.89
C TYR A 117 15.59 2.85 -5.55
N LYS A 118 15.54 2.60 -6.86
CA LYS A 118 16.70 2.07 -7.60
C LYS A 118 17.90 2.99 -7.51
N LYS A 119 17.71 4.29 -7.74
CA LYS A 119 18.80 5.29 -7.63
C LYS A 119 19.41 5.34 -6.23
N ILE A 120 18.59 5.22 -5.18
CA ILE A 120 19.09 5.15 -3.79
C ILE A 120 19.96 3.90 -3.59
N VAL A 121 19.51 2.75 -4.10
CA VAL A 121 20.27 1.49 -4.02
C VAL A 121 21.56 1.55 -4.83
N GLU A 122 21.56 2.18 -6.01
CA GLU A 122 22.75 2.42 -6.82
C GLU A 122 23.78 3.28 -6.06
N LEU A 123 23.36 4.41 -5.50
CA LEU A 123 24.22 5.26 -4.66
C LEU A 123 24.76 4.51 -3.45
N GLN A 124 23.94 3.65 -2.83
CA GLN A 124 24.40 2.82 -1.72
C GLN A 124 25.50 1.84 -2.15
N ASN A 125 25.33 1.16 -3.29
CA ASN A 125 26.28 0.19 -3.82
C ASN A 125 27.60 0.87 -4.25
N GLU A 126 27.53 2.12 -4.70
CA GLU A 126 28.69 2.95 -5.05
C GLU A 126 29.38 3.59 -3.83
N GLY A 127 28.83 3.44 -2.61
CA GLY A 127 29.36 4.09 -1.41
C GLY A 127 29.10 5.61 -1.35
N ARG A 128 28.15 6.10 -2.14
CA ARG A 128 27.81 7.52 -2.34
C ARG A 128 26.48 7.90 -1.69
N THR A 129 26.17 7.32 -0.52
CA THR A 129 24.91 7.60 0.18
C THR A 129 24.73 9.08 0.56
N HIS A 130 25.82 9.83 0.69
CA HIS A 130 25.78 11.29 0.91
C HIS A 130 25.20 12.09 -0.27
N ASP A 131 25.12 11.51 -1.47
CA ASP A 131 24.52 12.16 -2.64
C ASP A 131 22.98 11.98 -2.68
N ILE A 132 22.39 11.22 -1.74
CA ILE A 132 20.94 10.95 -1.72
C ILE A 132 20.11 12.25 -1.71
N PRO A 133 20.36 13.24 -0.83
CA PRO A 133 19.57 14.48 -0.82
C PRO A 133 19.60 15.23 -2.17
N ALA A 134 20.78 15.38 -2.77
CA ALA A 134 20.94 16.04 -4.06
C ALA A 134 20.23 15.27 -5.21
N MET A 135 20.28 13.92 -5.16
CA MET A 135 19.54 13.08 -6.08
C MET A 135 18.02 13.27 -5.93
N LEU A 136 17.50 13.32 -4.69
CA LEU A 136 16.08 13.55 -4.43
C LEU A 136 15.61 14.93 -4.93
N GLU A 137 16.43 15.97 -4.74
CA GLU A 137 16.15 17.31 -5.27
C GLU A 137 16.08 17.32 -6.81
N SER A 138 17.02 16.64 -7.47
CA SER A 138 16.99 16.48 -8.93
C SER A 138 15.73 15.75 -9.40
N MET A 139 15.35 14.67 -8.71
CA MET A 139 14.10 13.93 -9.01
C MET A 139 12.86 14.80 -8.80
N HIS A 140 12.84 15.64 -7.76
CA HIS A 140 11.76 16.59 -7.51
C HIS A 140 11.63 17.61 -8.66
N ASN A 141 12.74 18.16 -9.15
CA ASN A 141 12.73 19.09 -10.28
C ASN A 141 12.24 18.44 -11.58
N LEU A 142 12.57 17.16 -11.83
CA LEU A 142 12.05 16.40 -12.96
C LEU A 142 10.53 16.15 -12.87
N ILE A 143 10.03 15.92 -11.66
CA ILE A 143 8.58 15.79 -11.41
C ILE A 143 7.87 17.13 -11.66
N LEU A 144 8.43 18.24 -11.17
CA LEU A 144 7.84 19.58 -11.36
C LEU A 144 7.84 20.04 -12.82
N SER A 145 8.91 19.74 -13.57
CA SER A 145 9.01 20.10 -14.98
C SER A 145 8.11 19.27 -15.88
N GLY A 146 7.52 18.18 -15.36
CA GLY A 146 6.72 17.25 -16.15
C GLY A 146 7.54 16.29 -17.01
N ALA A 147 8.87 16.25 -16.86
CA ALA A 147 9.75 15.41 -17.69
C ALA A 147 9.40 13.91 -17.62
N PHE A 148 8.82 13.44 -16.52
CA PHE A 148 8.36 12.06 -16.41
C PHE A 148 7.13 11.74 -17.25
N LYS A 149 6.29 12.72 -17.61
CA LYS A 149 5.00 12.44 -18.27
C LYS A 149 5.20 11.74 -19.62
N GLU A 150 6.07 12.29 -20.46
CA GLU A 150 6.35 11.72 -21.79
C GLU A 150 6.94 10.31 -21.72
N GLU A 151 7.79 10.04 -20.72
CA GLU A 151 8.39 8.70 -20.54
C GLU A 151 7.40 7.68 -19.98
N LEU A 152 6.51 8.11 -19.08
CA LEU A 152 5.50 7.25 -18.48
C LEU A 152 4.38 6.88 -19.45
N GLU A 153 4.03 7.78 -20.39
CA GLU A 153 3.07 7.51 -21.48
C GLU A 153 3.56 6.42 -22.44
N LYS A 154 4.88 6.25 -22.58
CA LYS A 154 5.47 5.20 -23.43
C LYS A 154 5.39 3.80 -22.81
N ILE A 155 5.08 3.70 -21.51
CA ILE A 155 4.96 2.40 -20.82
C ILE A 155 3.61 1.78 -21.24
N PRO A 156 3.61 0.64 -21.95
CA PRO A 156 2.37 0.05 -22.42
C PRO A 156 1.55 -0.54 -21.27
N SER A 157 0.25 -0.27 -21.27
CA SER A 157 -0.70 -0.93 -20.37
C SER A 157 -0.90 -2.38 -20.81
N GLN A 158 -0.52 -3.33 -19.94
CA GLN A 158 -0.66 -4.76 -20.21
C GLN A 158 -1.71 -5.38 -19.28
N SER A 159 -2.96 -4.96 -19.45
CA SER A 159 -4.09 -5.30 -18.57
C SER A 159 -4.22 -6.80 -18.29
N HIS A 160 -4.03 -7.64 -19.32
CA HIS A 160 -4.09 -9.09 -19.18
C HIS A 160 -2.98 -9.66 -18.25
N ILE A 161 -1.75 -9.15 -18.35
CA ILE A 161 -0.63 -9.56 -17.47
C ILE A 161 -0.85 -9.02 -16.06
N GLN A 162 -1.27 -7.76 -15.93
CA GLN A 162 -1.62 -7.14 -14.65
C GLN A 162 -2.70 -7.96 -13.92
N MET A 163 -3.81 -8.26 -14.58
CA MET A 163 -4.92 -9.05 -14.04
C MET A 163 -4.43 -10.42 -13.60
N ARG A 164 -3.67 -11.12 -14.45
CA ARG A 164 -3.17 -12.47 -14.15
C ARG A 164 -2.26 -12.46 -12.92
N LEU A 165 -1.26 -11.57 -12.87
CA LEU A 165 -0.36 -11.46 -11.74
C LEU A 165 -1.12 -11.11 -10.46
N ALA A 166 -1.99 -10.11 -10.47
CA ALA A 166 -2.78 -9.73 -9.29
C ALA A 166 -3.70 -10.89 -8.82
N LYS A 167 -4.20 -11.69 -9.75
CA LYS A 167 -5.04 -12.88 -9.46
C LYS A 167 -4.21 -13.98 -8.82
N GLU A 168 -3.04 -14.30 -9.35
CA GLU A 168 -2.12 -15.28 -8.76
C GLU A 168 -1.73 -14.89 -7.34
N LEU A 169 -1.37 -13.62 -7.11
CA LEU A 169 -1.09 -13.10 -5.76
C LEU A 169 -2.29 -13.30 -4.82
N THR A 170 -3.51 -13.07 -5.32
CA THR A 170 -4.75 -13.29 -4.55
C THR A 170 -4.99 -14.77 -4.26
N ASP A 171 -4.76 -15.66 -5.23
CA ASP A 171 -4.96 -17.10 -5.08
C ASP A 171 -3.99 -17.71 -4.06
N GLU A 172 -2.73 -17.28 -4.06
CA GLU A 172 -1.76 -17.65 -3.01
C GLU A 172 -2.29 -17.32 -1.60
N ARG A 173 -3.05 -16.22 -1.46
CA ARG A 173 -3.66 -15.89 -0.17
C ARG A 173 -4.80 -16.84 0.15
N VAL A 174 -5.65 -17.13 -0.83
CA VAL A 174 -6.82 -18.01 -0.68
C VAL A 174 -6.38 -19.42 -0.27
N LEU A 175 -5.30 -19.95 -0.85
CA LEU A 175 -4.75 -21.26 -0.54
C LEU A 175 -4.32 -21.42 0.92
N GLN A 176 -3.92 -20.33 1.59
CA GLN A 176 -3.59 -20.33 3.02
C GLN A 176 -4.82 -20.29 3.95
N GLY A 177 -6.03 -20.26 3.39
CA GLY A 177 -7.29 -20.22 4.14
C GLY A 177 -7.70 -18.80 4.57
N ILE A 178 -8.98 -18.48 4.38
CA ILE A 178 -9.58 -17.18 4.71
C ILE A 178 -10.72 -17.38 5.70
N ASN A 179 -10.62 -16.73 6.86
CA ASN A 179 -11.63 -16.77 7.93
C ASN A 179 -12.55 -15.53 7.95
N SER A 180 -12.33 -14.56 7.06
CA SER A 180 -13.10 -13.33 6.99
C SER A 180 -14.24 -13.48 5.99
N SER A 181 -15.47 -13.68 6.48
CA SER A 181 -16.67 -13.74 5.63
C SER A 181 -16.85 -12.47 4.78
N ARG A 182 -16.57 -11.30 5.37
CA ARG A 182 -16.63 -10.00 4.67
C ARG A 182 -15.66 -9.95 3.48
N TYR A 183 -14.45 -10.50 3.62
CA TYR A 183 -13.49 -10.55 2.51
C TYR A 183 -13.85 -11.62 1.49
N LEU A 184 -14.35 -12.79 1.92
CA LEU A 184 -14.84 -13.84 1.01
C LEU A 184 -15.99 -13.35 0.12
N GLU A 185 -16.87 -12.50 0.67
CA GLU A 185 -17.93 -11.86 -0.09
C GLU A 185 -17.36 -10.96 -1.19
N CYS A 186 -16.41 -10.08 -0.84
CA CYS A 186 -15.71 -9.25 -1.83
C CYS A 186 -14.99 -10.11 -2.89
N LEU A 187 -14.30 -11.17 -2.49
CA LEU A 187 -13.64 -12.09 -3.42
C LEU A 187 -14.63 -12.75 -4.37
N LYS A 188 -15.79 -13.19 -3.87
CA LYS A 188 -16.85 -13.77 -4.70
C LYS A 188 -17.40 -12.75 -5.70
N GLU A 189 -17.69 -11.53 -5.24
CA GLU A 189 -18.13 -10.43 -6.11
C GLU A 189 -17.07 -10.14 -7.18
N THR A 190 -15.78 -10.11 -6.82
CA THR A 190 -14.66 -9.96 -7.76
C THR A 190 -14.68 -11.03 -8.84
N LEU A 191 -14.75 -12.31 -8.46
CA LEU A 191 -14.74 -13.43 -9.40
C LEU A 191 -15.96 -13.39 -10.33
N LEU A 192 -17.14 -13.09 -9.80
CA LEU A 192 -18.37 -12.97 -10.59
C LEU A 192 -18.32 -11.81 -11.58
N GLY A 193 -17.82 -10.64 -11.15
CA GLY A 193 -17.76 -9.46 -12.02
C GLY A 193 -16.71 -9.57 -13.13
N LEU A 194 -15.65 -10.35 -12.91
CA LEU A 194 -14.66 -10.67 -13.94
C LEU A 194 -15.07 -11.86 -14.83
N GLY A 195 -16.14 -12.57 -14.48
CA GLY A 195 -16.60 -13.74 -15.23
C GLY A 195 -15.70 -14.97 -15.06
N TYR A 196 -15.07 -15.15 -13.90
CA TYR A 196 -14.37 -16.40 -13.55
C TYR A 196 -15.39 -17.53 -13.29
N VAL A 197 -15.94 -18.07 -14.37
CA VAL A 197 -16.84 -19.23 -14.37
C VAL A 197 -16.17 -20.42 -15.05
N GLU A 198 -16.67 -21.63 -14.79
CA GLU A 198 -16.17 -22.83 -15.44
C GLU A 198 -16.32 -22.73 -16.97
N GLY A 199 -15.24 -23.00 -17.69
CA GLY A 199 -15.21 -22.92 -19.16
C GLY A 199 -14.91 -21.54 -19.74
N ALA A 200 -14.80 -20.48 -18.93
CA ALA A 200 -14.40 -19.16 -19.41
C ALA A 200 -12.93 -19.15 -19.88
N SER A 201 -12.69 -18.55 -21.04
CA SER A 201 -11.35 -18.30 -21.57
C SER A 201 -10.66 -17.14 -20.83
N LEU A 202 -9.32 -17.11 -20.85
CA LEU A 202 -8.56 -16.01 -20.24
C LEU A 202 -8.79 -14.69 -20.99
N GLU A 203 -9.04 -14.77 -22.29
CA GLU A 203 -9.35 -13.64 -23.16
C GLU A 203 -10.69 -13.00 -22.76
N GLU A 204 -11.72 -13.79 -22.50
CA GLU A 204 -13.03 -13.29 -22.03
C GLU A 204 -12.90 -12.59 -20.66
N ILE A 205 -12.16 -13.20 -19.74
CA ILE A 205 -11.94 -12.64 -18.40
C ILE A 205 -11.15 -11.33 -18.49
N ALA A 206 -10.12 -11.27 -19.33
CA ALA A 206 -9.36 -10.05 -19.56
C ALA A 206 -10.21 -8.95 -20.19
N ALA A 207 -11.08 -9.29 -21.15
CA ALA A 207 -12.02 -8.33 -21.73
C ALA A 207 -13.01 -7.79 -20.69
N ASN A 208 -13.51 -8.64 -19.78
CA ASN A 208 -14.37 -8.21 -18.67
C ASN A 208 -13.63 -7.32 -17.68
N TYR A 209 -12.36 -7.61 -17.39
CA TYR A 209 -11.49 -6.79 -16.55
C TYR A 209 -11.31 -5.39 -17.16
N GLU A 210 -10.94 -5.31 -18.44
CA GLU A 210 -10.77 -4.03 -19.14
C GLU A 210 -12.06 -3.23 -19.24
N ALA A 211 -13.18 -3.89 -19.58
CA ALA A 211 -14.49 -3.24 -19.63
C ALA A 211 -14.91 -2.72 -18.25
N SER A 212 -14.75 -3.52 -17.19
CA SER A 212 -15.11 -3.11 -15.84
C SER A 212 -14.23 -1.97 -15.32
N CYS A 213 -12.95 -1.98 -15.69
CA CYS A 213 -12.03 -0.89 -15.39
C CYS A 213 -12.47 0.41 -16.06
N ARG A 214 -12.74 0.36 -17.38
CA ARG A 214 -13.14 1.53 -18.19
C ARG A 214 -14.50 2.07 -17.81
N ASP A 215 -15.50 1.20 -17.68
CA ASP A 215 -16.92 1.60 -17.62
C ASP A 215 -17.41 1.84 -16.18
N TYR A 216 -16.76 1.26 -15.16
CA TYR A 216 -17.23 1.33 -13.77
C TYR A 216 -16.18 1.84 -12.78
N LEU A 217 -14.94 1.32 -12.81
CA LEU A 217 -13.92 1.76 -11.85
C LEU A 217 -13.41 3.18 -12.16
N LYS A 218 -13.06 3.45 -13.42
CA LYS A 218 -12.48 4.74 -13.81
C LYS A 218 -13.40 5.92 -13.47
N PRO A 219 -14.72 5.90 -13.77
CA PRO A 219 -15.63 6.97 -13.35
C PRO A 219 -15.68 7.19 -11.83
N TYR A 220 -15.63 6.10 -11.04
CA TYR A 220 -15.57 6.21 -9.58
C TYR A 220 -14.26 6.85 -9.10
N LEU A 221 -13.12 6.47 -9.68
CA LEU A 221 -11.81 7.00 -9.29
C LEU A 221 -11.54 8.43 -9.76
N GLU A 222 -12.26 8.95 -10.75
CA GLU A 222 -12.16 10.36 -11.16
C GLU A 222 -12.46 11.31 -9.99
N GLU A 223 -13.47 10.99 -9.18
CA GLU A 223 -13.79 11.74 -7.96
C GLU A 223 -13.11 11.14 -6.71
N LYS A 224 -13.07 9.81 -6.60
CA LYS A 224 -12.69 9.09 -5.37
C LYS A 224 -11.28 8.50 -5.39
N GLY A 225 -10.44 8.88 -6.35
CA GLY A 225 -9.07 8.36 -6.48
C GLY A 225 -8.21 8.54 -5.22
N TYR A 226 -8.53 9.56 -4.41
CA TYR A 226 -7.87 9.81 -3.13
C TYR A 226 -8.03 8.67 -2.11
N ILE A 227 -9.03 7.79 -2.23
CA ILE A 227 -9.21 6.65 -1.32
C ILE A 227 -8.02 5.68 -1.41
N LEU A 228 -7.56 5.38 -2.63
CA LEU A 228 -6.40 4.52 -2.84
C LEU A 228 -5.09 5.23 -2.50
N GLU A 229 -5.00 6.54 -2.77
CA GLU A 229 -3.88 7.39 -2.34
C GLU A 229 -3.71 7.34 -0.81
N ASN A 230 -4.78 7.68 -0.08
CA ASN A 230 -4.84 7.65 1.38
C ASN A 230 -4.49 6.27 1.95
N TYR A 231 -4.95 5.20 1.29
CA TYR A 231 -4.58 3.85 1.68
C TYR A 231 -3.07 3.64 1.59
N LEU A 232 -2.45 3.91 0.44
CA LEU A 232 -1.01 3.71 0.26
C LEU A 232 -0.17 4.63 1.15
N VAL A 233 -0.58 5.88 1.35
CA VAL A 233 0.09 6.83 2.24
C VAL A 233 0.08 6.35 3.69
N ASN A 234 -1.07 5.86 4.18
CA ASN A 234 -1.14 5.28 5.52
C ASN A 234 -0.30 4.02 5.65
N GLU A 235 -0.35 3.12 4.66
CA GLU A 235 0.45 1.90 4.68
C GLU A 235 1.96 2.21 4.65
N TYR A 236 2.39 3.15 3.82
CA TYR A 236 3.77 3.65 3.78
C TYR A 236 4.22 4.14 5.16
N PHE A 237 3.40 5.01 5.77
CA PHE A 237 3.73 5.62 7.06
C PHE A 237 3.73 4.59 8.20
N ARG A 238 2.68 3.77 8.30
CA ARG A 238 2.54 2.74 9.35
C ARG A 238 3.68 1.73 9.33
N GLU A 239 4.11 1.32 8.13
CA GLU A 239 5.17 0.34 7.93
C GLU A 239 6.58 0.93 8.09
N MET A 240 6.72 2.20 8.48
CA MET A 240 8.00 2.90 8.60
C MET A 240 8.82 2.80 7.31
N MET A 241 8.16 2.91 6.15
CA MET A 241 8.83 2.74 4.88
C MET A 241 9.85 3.85 4.61
N PRO A 242 10.95 3.54 3.89
CA PRO A 242 11.30 2.21 3.35
C PRO A 242 12.17 1.34 4.28
N PHE A 243 12.34 1.71 5.55
CA PHE A 243 13.29 1.06 6.47
C PHE A 243 12.66 0.28 7.63
N GLY A 244 11.35 0.03 7.57
CA GLY A 244 10.66 -0.80 8.55
C GLY A 244 11.01 -2.28 8.44
N ARG A 245 9.99 -3.14 8.47
CA ARG A 245 10.18 -4.60 8.63
C ARG A 245 10.67 -5.36 7.40
N TYR A 246 10.92 -4.69 6.28
CA TYR A 246 11.33 -5.33 5.02
C TYR A 246 12.85 -5.51 4.96
N LYS A 247 13.32 -6.50 4.18
CA LYS A 247 14.77 -6.77 4.08
C LYS A 247 15.53 -5.67 3.33
N SER A 248 14.86 -4.99 2.40
CA SER A 248 15.45 -3.96 1.56
C SER A 248 14.44 -2.85 1.25
N ILE A 249 14.95 -1.69 0.83
CA ILE A 249 14.13 -0.61 0.26
C ILE A 249 13.28 -1.14 -0.91
N TRP A 250 13.86 -2.01 -1.74
CA TRP A 250 13.18 -2.59 -2.90
C TRP A 250 12.02 -3.51 -2.50
N ASP A 251 12.21 -4.38 -1.50
CA ASP A 251 11.16 -5.25 -0.97
C ASP A 251 9.97 -4.44 -0.45
N SER A 252 10.24 -3.31 0.19
CA SER A 252 9.19 -2.39 0.68
C SER A 252 8.40 -1.76 -0.48
N TYR A 253 9.07 -1.42 -1.58
CA TYR A 253 8.41 -0.93 -2.80
C TYR A 253 7.57 -2.01 -3.48
N VAL A 254 8.11 -3.22 -3.64
CA VAL A 254 7.37 -4.38 -4.20
C VAL A 254 6.12 -4.63 -3.37
N PHE A 255 6.20 -4.55 -2.05
CA PHE A 255 5.03 -4.65 -1.17
C PHE A 255 3.94 -3.63 -1.51
N LEU A 256 4.27 -2.35 -1.71
CA LEU A 256 3.28 -1.32 -2.08
C LEU A 256 2.60 -1.65 -3.42
N CYS A 257 3.38 -2.05 -4.42
CA CYS A 257 2.85 -2.44 -5.74
C CYS A 257 1.92 -3.65 -5.65
N VAL A 258 2.28 -4.65 -4.84
CA VAL A 258 1.47 -5.85 -4.58
C VAL A 258 0.14 -5.48 -3.91
N ILE A 259 0.16 -4.70 -2.82
CA ILE A 259 -1.10 -4.36 -2.14
C ILE A 259 -2.00 -3.48 -3.01
N TYR A 260 -1.42 -2.55 -3.78
CA TYR A 260 -2.16 -1.68 -4.69
C TYR A 260 -2.84 -2.50 -5.79
N SER A 261 -2.09 -3.37 -6.46
CA SER A 261 -2.61 -4.19 -7.57
C SER A 261 -3.65 -5.20 -7.12
N MET A 262 -3.48 -5.83 -5.96
CA MET A 262 -4.49 -6.73 -5.39
C MET A 262 -5.78 -5.98 -5.06
N VAL A 263 -5.70 -4.82 -4.37
CA VAL A 263 -6.91 -4.03 -4.07
C VAL A 263 -7.58 -3.55 -5.36
N LYS A 264 -6.80 -3.09 -6.34
CA LYS A 264 -7.31 -2.67 -7.65
C LYS A 264 -8.02 -3.80 -8.39
N LEU A 265 -7.46 -5.01 -8.43
CA LEU A 265 -8.12 -6.19 -9.01
C LEU A 265 -9.51 -6.42 -8.39
N HIS A 266 -9.60 -6.35 -7.06
CA HIS A 266 -10.87 -6.56 -6.37
C HIS A 266 -11.85 -5.43 -6.67
N LEU A 267 -11.41 -4.17 -6.67
CA LEU A 267 -12.26 -3.04 -7.05
C LEU A 267 -12.80 -3.19 -8.47
N ILE A 268 -11.98 -3.59 -9.44
CA ILE A 268 -12.42 -3.81 -10.83
C ILE A 268 -13.47 -4.90 -10.90
N GLY A 269 -13.22 -6.04 -10.26
CA GLY A 269 -14.18 -7.15 -10.28
C GLY A 269 -15.49 -6.80 -9.55
N MET A 270 -15.42 -6.22 -8.35
CA MET A 270 -16.61 -5.74 -7.63
C MET A 270 -17.39 -4.70 -8.45
N ALA A 271 -16.69 -3.77 -9.11
CA ALA A 271 -17.32 -2.79 -9.99
C ALA A 271 -18.05 -3.45 -11.17
N GLY A 272 -17.43 -4.47 -11.79
CA GLY A 272 -18.03 -5.26 -12.86
C GLY A 272 -19.29 -6.02 -12.43
N HIS A 273 -19.30 -6.51 -11.19
CA HIS A 273 -20.43 -7.23 -10.59
C HIS A 273 -21.61 -6.30 -10.30
N HIS A 274 -21.35 -5.16 -9.65
CA HIS A 274 -22.39 -4.20 -9.26
C HIS A 274 -22.73 -3.17 -10.35
N LYS A 275 -21.99 -3.17 -11.46
CA LYS A 275 -22.08 -2.16 -12.54
C LYS A 275 -21.83 -0.74 -12.02
N GLY A 276 -20.89 -0.62 -11.08
CA GLY A 276 -20.55 0.62 -10.38
C GLY A 276 -19.84 0.34 -9.05
N LEU A 277 -19.36 1.40 -8.40
CA LEU A 277 -18.77 1.36 -7.06
C LEU A 277 -19.31 2.52 -6.21
N ASN A 278 -19.30 2.31 -4.90
CA ASN A 278 -19.53 3.36 -3.93
C ASN A 278 -18.52 3.25 -2.77
N ASP A 279 -18.49 4.29 -1.93
CA ASP A 279 -17.55 4.41 -0.82
C ASP A 279 -17.66 3.23 0.16
N ASP A 280 -18.87 2.74 0.44
CA ASP A 280 -19.09 1.59 1.33
C ASP A 280 -18.49 0.29 0.77
N MET A 281 -18.58 0.07 -0.54
CA MET A 281 -17.95 -1.08 -1.20
C MET A 281 -16.42 -0.99 -1.14
N ALA A 282 -15.85 0.19 -1.42
CA ALA A 282 -14.40 0.41 -1.33
C ALA A 282 -13.90 0.23 0.12
N LEU A 283 -14.61 0.79 1.10
CA LEU A 283 -14.29 0.62 2.52
C LEU A 283 -14.45 -0.83 2.98
N LYS A 284 -15.51 -1.54 2.56
CA LYS A 284 -15.72 -2.97 2.84
C LYS A 284 -14.53 -3.78 2.34
N LEU A 285 -14.08 -3.53 1.12
CA LEU A 285 -12.95 -4.21 0.52
C LEU A 285 -11.66 -3.89 1.28
N ILE A 286 -11.24 -2.62 1.33
CA ILE A 286 -9.93 -2.23 1.90
C ILE A 286 -9.84 -2.69 3.36
N GLN A 287 -10.88 -2.49 4.17
CA GLN A 287 -10.87 -2.91 5.56
C GLN A 287 -10.74 -4.42 5.72
N SER A 288 -11.53 -5.19 4.97
CA SER A 288 -11.53 -6.65 5.09
C SER A 288 -10.28 -7.29 4.47
N PHE A 289 -9.75 -6.69 3.41
CA PHE A 289 -8.46 -7.00 2.80
C PHE A 289 -7.32 -6.75 3.78
N SER A 290 -7.21 -5.55 4.37
CA SER A 290 -6.13 -5.23 5.31
C SER A 290 -6.10 -6.20 6.51
N LYS A 291 -7.28 -6.57 7.02
CA LYS A 291 -7.40 -7.58 8.09
C LYS A 291 -6.94 -8.98 7.64
N THR A 292 -7.24 -9.37 6.41
CA THR A 292 -6.99 -10.74 5.92
C THR A 292 -5.57 -10.92 5.40
N VAL A 293 -5.04 -9.90 4.73
CA VAL A 293 -3.79 -9.95 3.96
C VAL A 293 -2.64 -9.36 4.77
N LEU A 294 -2.77 -8.15 5.29
CA LEU A 294 -1.64 -7.42 5.90
C LEU A 294 -1.28 -7.91 7.31
N HIS A 295 -2.23 -8.53 8.02
CA HIS A 295 -1.98 -9.18 9.32
C HIS A 295 -1.32 -10.55 9.19
N ASN A 296 -1.13 -11.06 7.97
CA ASN A 296 -0.40 -12.28 7.70
C ASN A 296 1.00 -11.95 7.16
N THR A 297 1.94 -11.70 8.06
CA THR A 297 3.34 -11.38 7.71
C THR A 297 4.01 -12.50 6.91
N ASN A 298 3.70 -13.77 7.20
CA ASN A 298 4.27 -14.92 6.50
C ASN A 298 3.84 -14.95 5.03
N TYR A 299 2.57 -14.66 4.76
CA TYR A 299 2.07 -14.45 3.42
C TYR A 299 2.88 -13.33 2.75
N ILE A 300 2.91 -12.11 3.28
CA ILE A 300 3.62 -10.99 2.63
C ILE A 300 5.09 -11.31 2.29
N GLN A 301 5.82 -11.94 3.21
CA GLN A 301 7.21 -12.34 2.96
C GLN A 301 7.32 -13.43 1.88
N HIS A 302 6.37 -14.37 1.85
CA HIS A 302 6.31 -15.42 0.84
C HIS A 302 6.13 -14.85 -0.56
N ILE A 303 5.23 -13.87 -0.77
CA ILE A 303 4.98 -13.35 -2.12
C ILE A 303 6.12 -12.47 -2.63
N ILE A 304 6.72 -11.66 -1.75
CA ILE A 304 7.92 -10.91 -2.12
C ILE A 304 9.01 -11.90 -2.59
N LYS A 305 9.22 -12.98 -1.84
CA LYS A 305 10.16 -14.04 -2.22
C LYS A 305 9.77 -14.75 -3.51
N LEU A 306 8.48 -15.06 -3.71
CA LEU A 306 7.99 -15.71 -4.92
C LEU A 306 8.25 -14.85 -6.16
N LEU A 307 7.99 -13.55 -6.09
CA LEU A 307 8.27 -12.60 -7.17
C LEU A 307 9.78 -12.52 -7.46
N GLN A 308 10.61 -12.48 -6.41
CA GLN A 308 12.08 -12.48 -6.54
C GLN A 308 12.60 -13.78 -7.21
N ASP A 309 12.16 -14.94 -6.72
CA ASP A 309 12.60 -16.24 -7.22
C ASP A 309 12.22 -16.45 -8.70
N ASN A 310 11.16 -15.76 -9.19
CA ASN A 310 10.72 -15.78 -10.58
C ASN A 310 11.14 -14.55 -11.40
N SER A 311 11.97 -13.64 -10.84
CA SER A 311 12.40 -12.38 -11.50
C SER A 311 11.25 -11.46 -11.94
N PHE A 312 10.11 -11.54 -11.23
CA PHE A 312 8.94 -10.69 -11.43
C PHE A 312 8.93 -9.45 -10.53
N ASP A 313 10.00 -9.22 -9.77
CA ASP A 313 10.17 -8.04 -8.91
C ASP A 313 10.93 -6.90 -9.58
N THR A 314 11.21 -6.97 -10.89
CA THR A 314 11.91 -5.89 -11.60
C THR A 314 11.04 -4.63 -11.74
N LEU A 315 11.66 -3.48 -11.96
CA LEU A 315 10.93 -2.22 -12.20
C LEU A 315 9.95 -2.33 -13.37
N ALA A 316 10.30 -3.08 -14.43
CA ALA A 316 9.43 -3.27 -15.58
C ALA A 316 8.17 -4.07 -15.21
N TYR A 317 8.31 -5.16 -14.46
CA TYR A 317 7.17 -5.95 -13.99
C TYR A 317 6.32 -5.17 -12.98
N MET A 318 6.94 -4.43 -12.06
CA MET A 318 6.21 -3.57 -11.14
C MET A 318 5.46 -2.45 -11.87
N ALA A 319 6.05 -1.87 -12.93
CA ALA A 319 5.37 -0.90 -13.77
C ALA A 319 4.16 -1.51 -14.48
N ILE A 320 4.28 -2.71 -15.07
CA ILE A 320 3.15 -3.45 -15.64
C ILE A 320 2.06 -3.70 -14.58
N LEU A 321 2.45 -4.06 -13.37
CA LEU A 321 1.54 -4.40 -12.29
C LEU A 321 0.72 -3.19 -11.81
N VAL A 322 1.27 -1.98 -11.85
CA VAL A 322 0.61 -0.78 -11.33
C VAL A 322 0.08 0.18 -12.39
N LYS A 323 0.60 0.14 -13.63
CA LYS A 323 0.17 1.04 -14.72
C LYS A 323 -1.27 0.73 -15.13
N ASN A 324 -1.98 1.79 -15.51
CA ASN A 324 -3.36 1.76 -15.99
C ASN A 324 -3.43 1.75 -17.50
#